data_AF-A0A522WJJ7-F1
#
_entry.id   AF-A0A522WJJ7-F1
#
_cell.length_a   1.000
_cell.length_b   1.000
_cell.length_c   1.000
_cell.angle_alpha   90.00
_cell.angle_beta   90.00
_cell.angle_gamma   90.00
#
_symmetry.space_group_name_H-M   'P 1'
#
loop_
_entity.id
_entity.type
_entity.pdbx_description
1 polymer ?
#
loop_
_entity_poly.entity_id
_entity_poly.type
_entity_poly.pdbx_seq_one_letter_code
_entity_poly.pdbx_strand_id
1 'polypeptide(L)' 'AIAIGWYFVASGAFVVFGMPYPLYGSKNLTHFVTKEVEEWTGGRWAFESDPIKMAHLMIEHINNKRKALNLRPMMYQ' A
#
# COMPACT_ATOMS: atom_id res chain seq x y z
N ALA A 1 15.87 -1.83 1.45
CA ALA A 1 14.47 -1.77 0.95
C ALA A 1 13.45 -2.07 2.04
N ILE A 2 13.49 -3.26 2.68
CA ILE A 2 12.49 -3.68 3.67
C ILE A 2 12.35 -2.74 4.87
N ALA A 3 13.46 -2.39 5.53
CA ALA A 3 13.43 -1.49 6.69
C ALA A 3 12.84 -0.10 6.35
N ILE A 4 13.15 0.41 5.16
CA ILE A 4 12.59 1.67 4.64
C ILE A 4 11.08 1.51 4.40
N GLY A 5 10.65 0.41 3.78
CA GLY A 5 9.23 0.12 3.58
C GLY A 5 8.45 0.01 4.90
N TRP A 6 9.07 -0.55 5.95
CA TRP A 6 8.48 -0.59 7.28
C TRP A 6 8.40 0.79 7.93
N TYR A 7 9.45 1.61 7.82
CA TYR A 7 9.42 3.00 8.29
C TYR A 7 8.27 3.80 7.66
N PHE A 8 8.07 3.66 6.34
CA PHE A 8 6.97 4.32 5.64
C PHE A 8 5.60 3.79 6.04
N VAL A 9 5.43 2.47 6.21
CA VAL A 9 4.16 1.91 6.73
C VAL A 9 3.87 2.42 8.14
N ALA A 10 4.87 2.39 9.03
CA ALA A 10 4.72 2.92 10.37
C ALA A 10 4.39 4.43 10.39
N SER A 11 4.82 5.16 9.36
CA SER A 11 4.48 6.57 9.14
C SER A 11 3.12 6.80 8.45
N GLY A 12 2.36 5.74 8.17
CA GLY A 12 1.02 5.80 7.58
C GLY A 12 0.97 5.78 6.06
N ALA A 13 2.06 5.44 5.38
CA ALA A 13 2.12 5.39 3.93
C ALA A 13 1.73 4.00 3.38
N PHE A 14 1.10 4.00 2.21
CA PHE A 14 0.89 2.81 1.40
C PHE A 14 2.14 2.51 0.56
N VAL A 15 2.73 1.33 0.73
CA VAL A 15 3.99 0.96 0.08
C VAL A 15 3.79 -0.27 -0.80
N VAL A 16 4.18 -0.18 -2.07
CA VAL A 16 4.01 -1.26 -3.05
C VAL A 16 5.37 -1.87 -3.42
N PHE A 17 5.44 -3.19 -3.44
CA PHE A 17 6.63 -3.96 -3.79
C PHE A 17 6.42 -4.85 -5.02
N GLY A 18 7.45 -4.96 -5.87
CA GLY A 18 7.43 -5.66 -7.16
C GLY A 18 7.66 -7.18 -7.13
N MET A 19 8.14 -7.74 -6.03
CA MET A 19 8.49 -9.17 -5.93
C MET A 19 7.75 -9.80 -4.76
N PRO A 20 7.36 -11.09 -4.85
CA PRO A 20 6.85 -11.80 -3.70
C PRO A 20 7.96 -11.93 -2.64
N TYR A 21 7.70 -11.44 -1.43
CA TYR A 21 8.61 -11.59 -0.29
C TYR A 21 8.33 -12.92 0.44
N PRO A 22 9.26 -13.42 1.26
CA PRO A 22 9.12 -14.67 2.02
C PRO A 22 8.13 -14.52 3.20
N LEU A 23 6.93 -14.03 2.92
CA LEU A 23 5.85 -13.76 3.86
C LEU A 23 4.68 -14.73 3.63
N TYR A 24 4.48 -15.17 2.39
CA TYR A 24 3.40 -16.07 1.98
C TYR A 24 3.44 -17.45 2.64
N GLY A 25 4.57 -17.84 3.24
CA GLY A 25 4.67 -19.05 4.06
C GLY A 25 3.80 -19.01 5.33
N SER A 26 3.43 -17.81 5.79
CA SER A 26 2.51 -17.62 6.92
C SER A 26 1.34 -16.73 6.51
N LYS A 27 0.13 -17.30 6.51
CA LYS A 27 -1.11 -16.58 6.21
C LYS A 27 -1.34 -15.44 7.19
N ASN A 28 -1.07 -15.66 8.48
CA ASN A 28 -1.24 -14.65 9.52
C ASN A 28 -0.29 -13.47 9.30
N LEU A 29 0.99 -13.74 9.01
CA LEU A 29 1.95 -12.68 8.74
C LEU A 29 1.58 -11.90 7.48
N THR A 30 1.20 -12.60 6.41
CA THR A 30 0.77 -11.96 5.16
C THR A 30 -0.46 -11.08 5.41
N HIS A 31 -1.43 -11.57 6.17
CA HIS A 31 -2.63 -10.81 6.52
C HIS A 31 -2.31 -9.57 7.35
N PHE A 32 -1.49 -9.73 8.39
CA PHE A 32 -1.06 -8.63 9.25
C PHE A 32 -0.44 -7.49 8.44
N VAL A 33 0.54 -7.83 7.60
CA VAL A 33 1.34 -6.86 6.83
C VAL A 33 0.52 -6.17 5.72
N THR A 34 -0.48 -6.85 5.16
CA THR A 34 -1.28 -6.35 4.03
C THR A 34 -2.62 -5.75 4.43
N LYS A 35 -3.09 -5.94 5.67
CA LYS A 35 -4.40 -5.47 6.14
C LYS A 35 -4.38 -4.96 7.57
N GLU A 36 -4.07 -5.80 8.56
CA GLU A 36 -4.26 -5.44 9.98
C GLU A 36 -3.41 -4.23 10.40
N VAL A 37 -2.19 -4.09 9.87
CA VAL A 37 -1.30 -2.97 10.18
C VAL A 37 -1.86 -1.60 9.75
N GLU A 38 -2.77 -1.57 8.77
CA GLU A 38 -3.43 -0.34 8.32
C GLU A 38 -4.33 0.25 9.42
N GLU A 39 -4.92 -0.59 10.27
CA GLU A 39 -5.76 -0.13 11.38
C GLU A 39 -4.94 0.61 12.45
N TRP A 40 -3.66 0.24 12.60
CA TRP A 40 -2.79 0.81 13.64
C TRP A 40 -2.05 2.06 13.14
N THR A 41 -1.64 2.06 11.87
CA THR A 41 -0.73 3.08 11.34
C THR A 41 -1.35 3.92 10.22
N GLY A 42 -2.41 3.44 9.58
CA GLY A 42 -2.95 4.01 8.34
C GLY A 42 -2.17 3.63 7.07
N GLY A 43 -1.04 2.94 7.22
CA GLY A 43 -0.18 2.45 6.14
C GLY A 43 -0.19 0.92 6.06
N ARG A 44 0.16 0.38 4.89
CA ARG A 44 0.27 -1.07 4.68
C ARG A 44 1.12 -1.39 3.45
N TRP A 45 1.47 -2.66 3.30
CA TRP A 45 2.11 -3.15 2.08
C TRP A 45 1.10 -3.68 1.06
N ALA A 46 1.50 -3.60 -0.20
CA ALA A 46 0.95 -4.37 -1.30
C ALA A 46 2.08 -5.00 -2.12
N PHE A 47 1.79 -6.15 -2.70
CA PHE A 47 2.71 -6.87 -3.58
C PHE A 47 2.06 -7.03 -4.94
N GLU A 48 2.73 -6.55 -5.98
CA GLU A 48 2.27 -6.66 -7.36
C GLU A 48 3.49 -6.66 -8.25
N SER A 49 3.62 -7.65 -9.14
CA SER A 49 4.79 -7.81 -10.00
C SER A 49 4.69 -7.05 -11.31
N ASP A 50 3.48 -6.76 -11.77
CA ASP A 50 3.26 -5.97 -12.97
C ASP A 50 3.39 -4.47 -12.65
N PRO A 51 4.39 -3.76 -13.21
CA PRO A 51 4.61 -2.34 -12.90
C PRO A 51 3.42 -1.45 -13.29
N ILE A 52 2.63 -1.84 -14.30
CA ILE A 52 1.43 -1.09 -14.69
C ILE A 52 0.36 -1.22 -13.61
N LYS A 53 0.14 -2.44 -13.11
CA LYS A 53 -0.79 -2.67 -12.00
C LYS A 53 -0.31 -2.01 -10.71
N MET A 54 0.99 -2.02 -10.44
CA MET A 54 1.56 -1.27 -9.30
C MET A 54 1.21 0.21 -9.38
N ALA A 55 1.39 0.83 -10.55
CA ALA A 55 1.04 2.24 -10.76
C ALA A 55 -0.45 2.49 -10.51
N HIS A 56 -1.32 1.61 -11.02
CA HIS A 56 -2.76 1.71 -10.77
C HIS A 56 -3.10 1.58 -9.28
N LEU A 57 -2.48 0.66 -8.54
CA LEU A 57 -2.68 0.52 -7.08
C LEU A 57 -2.31 1.81 -6.34
N MET A 58 -1.19 2.45 -6.71
CA MET A 58 -0.77 3.71 -6.12
C MET A 58 -1.74 4.85 -6.44
N ILE A 59 -2.15 4.97 -7.71
CA ILE A 59 -3.11 6.00 -8.16
C ILE A 59 -4.46 5.82 -7.48
N GLU A 60 -4.98 4.59 -7.41
CA GLU A 60 -6.24 4.27 -6.74
C GLU A 60 -6.18 4.64 -5.26
N HIS A 61 -5.10 4.28 -4.56
CA HIS A 61 -4.91 4.66 -3.16
C HIS A 61 -4.91 6.18 -2.98
N ILE A 62 -4.19 6.93 -3.82
CA ILE A 62 -4.17 8.40 -3.78
C ILE A 62 -5.57 8.96 -4.01
N ASN A 63 -6.29 8.46 -5.02
CA ASN A 63 -7.64 8.92 -5.33
C ASN A 63 -8.62 8.66 -4.17
N ASN A 64 -8.52 7.49 -3.52
CA ASN A 64 -9.31 7.16 -2.34
C ASN A 64 -9.02 8.11 -1.17
N LYS A 65 -7.73 8.41 -0.89
CA LYS A 65 -7.35 9.40 0.14
C LYS A 65 -7.82 10.80 -0.22
N ARG A 66 -7.72 11.23 -1.48
CA ARG A 66 -8.23 12.52 -1.96
C ARG A 66 -9.74 12.64 -1.78
N LYS A 67 -10.48 11.58 -2.08
CA LYS A 67 -11.94 11.51 -1.89
C LYS A 67 -12.30 11.61 -0.41
N ALA A 68 -11.59 10.90 0.47
CA ALA A 68 -11.79 10.99 1.92
C ALA A 68 -11.53 12.40 2.47
N LEU A 69 -10.65 13.16 1.83
CA LEU A 69 -10.35 14.56 2.15
C LEU A 69 -11.26 15.57 1.44
N ASN A 70 -12.29 15.13 0.71
CA ASN A 70 -13.21 15.98 -0.06
C ASN A 70 -12.48 16.91 -1.06
N LEU A 71 -11.37 16.45 -1.65
CA LEU A 71 -10.63 17.22 -2.63
C LEU A 71 -11.31 17.20 -4.01
N ARG A 72 -11.06 18.25 -4.78
CA ARG A 72 -11.55 18.35 -6.17
C ARG A 72 -11.08 17.14 -7.01
N PRO A 73 -11.93 16.66 -7.93
CA PRO A 73 -11.57 15.58 -8.84
C PRO A 73 -10.34 15.98 -9.68
N MET A 74 -9.58 14.97 -10.11
CA MET A 74 -8.42 15.19 -10.98
C MET A 74 -8.88 15.82 -12.30
N MET A 75 -8.14 16.81 -12.78
CA MET A 75 -8.50 17.62 -13.96
C MET A 75 -8.37 16.83 -15.27
N TYR A 76 -7.63 15.72 -15.25
CA TYR A 76 -7.40 14.81 -16.37
C TYR A 76 -7.61 13.39 -15.86
N GLN A 77 -8.48 12.64 -16.53
CA GLN A 77 -8.65 11.19 -16.41
C GLN A 77 -8.12 10.53 -17.66
#